data_AF-A0A2X0IMN1-F1
#
_entry.id   AF-A0A2X0IMN1-F1
#
_cell.length_a   1.000
_cell.length_b   1.000
_cell.length_c   1.000
_cell.angle_alpha   90.00
_cell.angle_beta   90.00
_cell.angle_gamma   90.00
#
_symmetry.space_group_name_H-M   'P 1'
#
loop_
_entity.id
_entity.type
_entity.pdbx_description
1 polymer ?
#
loop_
_entity_poly.entity_id
_entity_poly.type
_entity_poly.pdbx_seq_one_letter_code
_entity_poly.pdbx_strand_id
1 'polypeptide(L)'
;MSEELTALTRTPWHWEWVPGGGPDRAEPQAWTDRLAAQFAEWTADGLATAREGWPADEAGTPFPLTAEAVGRDVADWLRERAVQLPPWSRLAWGAVAVDGRVRWAPVPVVVEFRAPEAEDPEYLMELVGSGGWEEDAREPVVDYVTTPGGDGLRVLALCRSSEGAAYARLDAALRLDLPPTGDGPGVSADVLLSTRVVEMGLMALIGPGVEQLMQQIAEESAPTDGRPPRLGFVTASAATGEEQT
;
A
#
# COMPACT_ATOMS: atom_id res chain seq x y z
N MET A 1 -25.54 -6.24 12.79
CA MET A 1 -24.22 -5.58 12.72
C MET A 1 -24.40 -4.19 13.32
N SER A 2 -23.62 -3.81 14.35
CA SER A 2 -23.82 -2.50 14.99
C SER A 2 -23.40 -1.36 14.05
N GLU A 3 -24.00 -0.19 14.20
CA GLU A 3 -23.64 1.02 13.44
C GLU A 3 -22.16 1.38 13.62
N GLU A 4 -21.59 1.12 14.80
CA GLU A 4 -20.17 1.32 15.12
C GLU A 4 -19.23 0.45 14.26
N LEU A 5 -19.56 -0.83 14.03
CA LEU A 5 -18.76 -1.70 13.16
C LEU A 5 -18.82 -1.23 11.70
N THR A 6 -19.96 -0.68 11.27
CA THR A 6 -20.13 -0.12 9.91
C THR A 6 -19.38 1.21 9.74
N ALA A 7 -19.26 1.99 10.81
CA ALA A 7 -18.49 3.23 10.80
C ALA A 7 -16.98 2.95 10.66
N LEU A 8 -16.47 1.92 11.33
CA LEU A 8 -15.06 1.52 11.24
C LEU A 8 -14.66 1.10 9.82
N THR A 9 -15.54 0.40 9.07
CA THR A 9 -15.26 0.02 7.67
C THR A 9 -15.27 1.18 6.69
N ARG A 10 -15.70 2.38 7.10
CA ARG A 10 -15.71 3.60 6.28
C ARG A 10 -14.63 4.61 6.68
N THR A 11 -13.71 4.20 7.55
CA THR A 11 -12.64 5.07 8.00
C THR A 11 -11.79 5.49 6.80
N PRO A 12 -11.57 6.80 6.58
CA PRO A 12 -10.74 7.26 5.47
C PRO A 12 -9.29 6.84 5.68
N TRP A 13 -8.68 6.34 4.62
CA TRP A 13 -7.26 6.03 4.59
C TRP A 13 -6.52 7.15 3.85
N HIS A 14 -5.34 7.47 4.37
CA HIS A 14 -4.32 8.14 3.58
C HIS A 14 -3.54 7.09 2.80
N TRP A 15 -3.33 7.34 1.51
CA TRP A 15 -2.47 6.54 0.64
C TRP A 15 -1.58 7.46 -0.18
N GLU A 16 -0.29 7.13 -0.26
CA GLU A 16 0.66 7.83 -1.11
C GLU A 16 1.65 6.82 -1.71
N TRP A 17 2.06 7.07 -2.96
CA TRP A 17 3.11 6.31 -3.61
C TRP A 17 4.49 6.70 -3.06
N VAL A 18 5.30 5.70 -2.73
CA VAL A 18 6.71 5.89 -2.43
C VAL A 18 7.45 6.16 -3.74
N PRO A 19 8.23 7.24 -3.86
CA PRO A 19 9.02 7.51 -5.05
C PRO A 19 9.98 6.37 -5.37
N GLY A 20 9.99 5.94 -6.63
CA GLY A 20 10.94 4.94 -7.12
C GLY A 20 12.36 5.50 -7.27
N GLY A 21 13.30 4.62 -7.65
CA GLY A 21 14.68 4.99 -7.98
C GLY A 21 14.80 5.65 -9.36
N GLY A 22 14.22 6.84 -9.54
CA GLY A 22 14.35 7.64 -10.76
C GLY A 22 15.62 8.51 -10.79
N PRO A 23 16.03 9.01 -11.97
CA PRO A 23 17.23 9.86 -12.10
C PRO A 23 17.06 11.26 -11.49
N ASP A 24 15.82 11.71 -11.26
CA ASP A 24 15.56 12.98 -10.60
C ASP A 24 15.67 12.83 -9.08
N ARG A 25 16.71 13.44 -8.50
CA ARG A 25 16.95 13.42 -7.04
C ARG A 25 16.11 14.45 -6.27
N ALA A 26 15.48 15.43 -6.95
CA ALA A 26 14.72 16.49 -6.27
C ALA A 26 13.34 15.99 -5.78
N GLU A 27 12.68 15.13 -6.56
CA GLU A 27 11.38 14.55 -6.21
C GLU A 27 11.44 13.65 -4.96
N PRO A 28 12.41 12.72 -4.82
CA PRO A 28 12.54 11.89 -3.62
C PRO A 28 12.84 12.69 -2.35
N GLN A 29 13.64 13.77 -2.44
CA GLN A 29 13.93 14.60 -1.25
C GLN A 29 12.70 15.40 -0.81
N ALA A 30 11.98 16.02 -1.74
CA ALA A 30 10.76 16.74 -1.42
C ALA A 30 9.68 15.82 -0.82
N TRP A 31 9.61 14.57 -1.28
CA TRP A 31 8.75 13.56 -0.67
C TRP A 31 9.19 13.20 0.76
N THR A 32 10.49 12.93 0.97
CA THR A 32 11.05 12.65 2.30
C THR A 32 10.76 13.79 3.28
N ASP A 33 10.94 15.04 2.87
CA ASP A 33 10.69 16.20 3.73
C ASP A 33 9.20 16.33 4.10
N ARG A 34 8.28 16.09 3.15
CA ARG A 34 6.84 16.08 3.42
C ARG A 34 6.44 14.95 4.38
N LEU A 35 6.92 13.73 4.15
CA LEU A 35 6.63 12.59 5.02
C LEU A 35 7.18 12.84 6.42
N ALA A 36 8.40 13.36 6.53
CA ALA A 36 9.00 13.68 7.82
C ALA A 36 8.18 14.71 8.61
N ALA A 37 7.70 15.77 7.94
CA ALA A 37 6.81 16.74 8.56
C ALA A 37 5.47 16.13 9.00
N GLN A 38 4.89 15.25 8.17
CA GLN A 38 3.63 14.57 8.47
C GLN A 38 3.75 13.61 9.67
N PHE A 39 4.80 12.80 9.72
CA PHE A 39 5.07 11.93 10.87
C PHE A 39 5.42 12.72 12.12
N ALA A 40 6.10 13.87 11.98
CA ALA A 40 6.38 14.73 13.10
C ALA A 40 5.09 15.24 13.77
N GLU A 41 4.07 15.58 12.97
CA GLU A 41 2.74 15.94 13.47
C GLU A 41 2.06 14.75 14.15
N TRP A 42 2.04 13.58 13.51
CA TRP A 42 1.33 12.40 14.03
C TRP A 42 1.93 11.81 15.31
N THR A 43 3.25 11.91 15.47
CA THR A 43 3.98 11.30 16.58
C THR A 43 4.22 12.26 17.75
N ALA A 44 3.89 13.55 17.61
CA ALA A 44 4.21 14.59 18.59
C ALA A 44 3.73 14.25 20.00
N ASP A 45 2.44 13.90 20.16
CA ASP A 45 1.84 13.55 21.47
C ASP A 45 2.48 12.30 22.08
N GLY A 46 2.73 11.29 21.25
CA GLY A 46 3.33 10.02 21.67
C GLY A 46 4.78 10.20 22.13
N LEU A 47 5.56 11.00 21.39
CA LEU A 47 6.94 11.32 21.73
C LEU A 47 7.04 12.24 22.96
N ALA A 48 6.11 13.18 23.13
CA ALA A 48 6.03 13.98 24.35
C ALA A 48 5.78 13.09 25.58
N THR A 49 4.82 12.17 25.47
CA THR A 49 4.54 11.19 26.53
C THR A 49 5.74 10.28 26.82
N ALA A 50 6.39 9.75 25.77
CA ALA A 50 7.59 8.92 25.90
C ALA A 50 8.75 9.67 26.56
N ARG A 51 8.88 10.97 26.28
CA ARG A 51 9.88 11.85 26.87
C ARG A 51 9.64 12.11 28.36
N GLU A 52 8.38 12.25 28.79
CA GLU A 52 8.04 12.39 30.21
C GLU A 52 8.40 11.14 31.03
N GLY A 53 8.26 9.96 30.43
CA GLY A 53 8.65 8.68 31.03
C GLY A 53 10.13 8.32 30.88
N TRP A 54 10.93 9.13 30.18
CA TRP A 54 12.34 8.86 29.95
C TRP A 54 13.14 9.13 31.23
N PRO A 55 14.00 8.19 31.69
CA PRO A 55 14.81 8.39 32.88
C PRO A 55 15.88 9.45 32.63
N ALA A 56 15.53 10.72 32.86
CA ALA A 56 16.44 11.86 32.75
C ALA A 56 17.64 11.77 33.71
N ASP A 57 17.49 10.99 34.79
CA ASP A 57 18.44 10.91 35.91
C ASP A 57 19.56 9.88 35.73
N GLU A 58 19.44 8.94 34.78
CA GLU A 58 20.53 8.02 34.43
C GLU A 58 21.51 8.72 33.48
N ALA A 59 22.48 9.42 34.10
CA ALA A 59 23.70 9.94 33.49
C ALA A 59 23.54 11.04 32.41
N GLY A 60 22.47 11.85 32.45
CA GLY A 60 22.33 13.00 31.54
C GLY A 60 22.11 12.59 30.08
N THR A 61 21.55 11.40 29.86
CA THR A 61 21.27 10.87 28.53
C THR A 61 20.12 11.64 27.89
N PRO A 62 20.35 12.42 26.82
CA PRO A 62 19.28 13.14 26.15
C PRO A 62 18.28 12.15 25.54
N PHE A 63 17.01 12.53 25.48
CA PHE A 63 16.00 11.74 24.78
C PHE A 63 16.44 11.55 23.31
N PRO A 64 16.65 10.29 22.85
CA PRO A 64 17.41 10.04 21.61
C PRO A 64 16.58 10.22 20.33
N LEU A 65 15.30 10.56 20.45
CA LEU A 65 14.38 10.62 19.32
C LEU A 65 13.80 12.02 19.13
N THR A 66 13.71 12.47 17.89
CA THR A 66 12.89 13.62 17.50
C THR A 66 11.81 13.16 16.54
N ALA A 67 10.68 13.86 16.52
CA ALA A 67 9.56 13.53 15.65
C ALA A 67 9.94 13.58 14.16
N GLU A 68 10.80 14.55 13.81
CA GLU A 68 11.39 14.66 12.48
C GLU A 68 12.33 13.49 12.15
N ALA A 69 13.19 13.06 13.09
CA ALA A 69 14.08 11.92 12.87
C ALA A 69 13.30 10.62 12.61
N VAL A 70 12.24 10.37 13.39
CA VAL A 70 11.34 9.22 13.17
C VAL A 70 10.75 9.26 11.76
N GLY A 71 10.25 10.42 11.32
CA GLY A 71 9.69 10.55 9.99
C GLY A 71 10.71 10.36 8.86
N ARG A 72 11.95 10.83 9.03
CA ARG A 72 13.03 10.58 8.06
C ARG A 72 13.43 9.10 8.01
N ASP A 73 13.57 8.45 9.16
CA ASP A 73 13.90 7.02 9.23
C ASP A 73 12.81 6.18 8.55
N VAL A 74 11.54 6.54 8.73
CA VAL A 74 10.41 5.91 8.03
C VAL A 74 10.49 6.15 6.51
N ALA A 75 10.76 7.38 6.07
CA ALA A 75 10.92 7.68 4.65
C ALA A 75 12.04 6.86 4.00
N ASP A 76 13.19 6.76 4.68
CA ASP A 76 14.35 6.00 4.20
C ASP A 76 14.03 4.51 4.14
N TRP A 77 13.37 3.95 5.17
CA TRP A 77 12.93 2.55 5.20
C TRP A 77 11.95 2.20 4.07
N LEU A 78 11.01 3.10 3.76
CA LEU A 78 10.05 2.94 2.67
C LEU A 78 10.76 2.99 1.31
N ARG A 79 11.65 3.97 1.11
CA ARG A 79 12.40 4.12 -0.14
C ARG A 79 13.33 2.94 -0.38
N GLU A 80 14.03 2.47 0.65
CA GLU A 80 14.89 1.30 0.56
C GLU A 80 14.12 0.07 0.06
N ARG A 81 12.88 -0.11 0.53
CA ARG A 81 11.99 -1.18 0.03
C ARG A 81 11.56 -0.93 -1.41
N ALA A 82 11.14 0.29 -1.72
CA ALA A 82 10.66 0.64 -3.06
C ALA A 82 11.74 0.39 -4.13
N VAL A 83 13.02 0.67 -3.85
CA VAL A 83 14.11 0.44 -4.83
C VAL A 83 14.48 -1.05 -5.00
N GLN A 84 14.08 -1.91 -4.07
CA GLN A 84 14.30 -3.36 -4.16
C GLN A 84 13.20 -4.07 -4.95
N LEU A 85 12.11 -3.37 -5.28
CA LEU A 85 11.00 -3.95 -6.02
C LEU A 85 11.36 -4.16 -7.51
N PRO A 86 10.76 -5.16 -8.16
CA PRO A 86 10.87 -5.33 -9.61
C PRO A 86 10.41 -4.08 -10.37
N PRO A 87 10.87 -3.86 -11.62
CA PRO A 87 10.51 -2.67 -12.42
C PRO A 87 9.01 -2.51 -12.69
N TRP A 88 8.25 -3.61 -12.63
CA TRP A 88 6.80 -3.63 -12.83
C TRP A 88 6.01 -3.49 -11.52
N SER A 89 6.70 -3.19 -10.41
CA SER A 89 6.11 -3.05 -9.08
C SER A 89 6.34 -1.66 -8.53
N ARG A 90 5.43 -1.22 -7.65
CA ARG A 90 5.51 0.02 -6.89
C ARG A 90 5.19 -0.25 -5.42
N LEU A 91 5.63 0.65 -4.56
CA LEU A 91 5.27 0.63 -3.15
C LEU A 91 4.30 1.78 -2.87
N ALA A 92 3.12 1.47 -2.38
CA ALA A 92 2.25 2.43 -1.72
C ALA A 92 2.45 2.32 -0.21
N TRP A 93 2.25 3.42 0.51
CA TRP A 93 2.16 3.40 1.96
C TRP A 93 0.87 4.07 2.40
N GLY A 94 0.30 3.57 3.49
CA GLY A 94 -0.94 4.11 4.02
C GLY A 94 -0.90 4.43 5.50
N ALA A 95 -1.88 5.21 5.92
CA ALA A 95 -2.16 5.52 7.31
C ALA A 95 -3.66 5.59 7.54
N VAL A 96 -4.08 5.21 8.75
CA VAL A 96 -5.48 5.27 9.15
C VAL A 96 -5.62 5.97 10.49
N ALA A 97 -6.59 6.88 10.55
CA ALA A 97 -6.93 7.63 11.75
C ALA A 97 -8.20 7.09 12.40
N VAL A 98 -8.15 6.86 13.71
CA VAL A 98 -9.31 6.49 14.53
C VAL A 98 -9.53 7.61 15.54
N ASP A 99 -10.77 8.11 15.60
CA ASP A 99 -11.16 9.25 16.44
C ASP A 99 -10.30 10.49 16.19
N GLY A 100 -10.01 10.77 14.91
CA GLY A 100 -9.25 11.95 14.49
C GLY A 100 -7.75 11.87 14.76
N ARG A 101 -7.22 10.72 15.19
CA ARG A 101 -5.79 10.52 15.45
C ARG A 101 -5.25 9.34 14.65
N VAL A 102 -4.10 9.52 13.99
CA VAL A 102 -3.42 8.41 13.32
C VAL A 102 -3.07 7.34 14.34
N ARG A 103 -3.53 6.11 14.08
CA ARG A 103 -3.27 4.95 14.94
C ARG A 103 -2.25 4.01 14.36
N TRP A 104 -2.29 3.82 13.04
CA TRP A 104 -1.39 2.91 12.34
C TRP A 104 -0.78 3.61 11.12
N ALA A 105 0.55 3.71 11.11
CA ALA A 105 1.36 4.23 10.01
C ALA A 105 2.84 3.84 10.22
N PRO A 106 3.61 3.59 9.14
CA PRO A 106 3.16 3.37 7.78
C PRO A 106 2.61 1.94 7.59
N VAL A 107 1.63 1.78 6.71
CA VAL A 107 1.14 0.47 6.25
C VAL A 107 1.59 0.27 4.80
N PRO A 108 2.67 -0.49 4.55
CA PRO A 108 3.18 -0.69 3.20
C PRO A 108 2.27 -1.66 2.42
N VAL A 109 2.04 -1.36 1.14
CA VAL A 109 1.37 -2.25 0.19
C VAL A 109 2.23 -2.32 -1.07
N VAL A 110 2.68 -3.53 -1.42
CA VAL A 110 3.34 -3.76 -2.70
C VAL A 110 2.27 -3.87 -3.76
N VAL A 111 2.43 -3.13 -4.85
CA VAL A 111 1.50 -3.11 -5.99
C VAL A 111 2.25 -3.55 -7.22
N GLU A 112 1.80 -4.60 -7.88
CA GLU A 112 2.40 -5.14 -9.09
C GLU A 112 1.48 -4.92 -10.28
N PHE A 113 2.04 -4.45 -11.39
CA PHE A 113 1.34 -4.20 -12.64
C PHE A 113 1.80 -5.22 -13.67
N ARG A 114 0.87 -5.97 -14.24
CA ARG A 114 1.17 -7.09 -15.14
C ARG A 114 0.28 -7.07 -16.37
N ALA A 115 0.77 -7.66 -17.45
CA ALA A 115 -0.10 -7.98 -18.58
C ALA A 115 -1.00 -9.17 -18.21
N PRO A 116 -2.27 -9.19 -18.61
CA PRO A 116 -3.14 -10.33 -18.42
C PRO A 116 -2.57 -11.62 -19.02
N GLU A 117 -2.57 -12.69 -18.23
CA GLU A 117 -2.17 -14.04 -18.65
C GLU A 117 -3.31 -14.76 -19.39
N ALA A 118 -4.56 -14.40 -19.11
CA ALA A 118 -5.75 -14.93 -19.79
C ALA A 118 -6.83 -13.85 -19.96
N GLU A 119 -7.71 -14.05 -20.96
CA GLU A 119 -8.86 -13.18 -21.23
C GLU A 119 -9.86 -13.15 -20.06
N ASP A 120 -10.12 -14.32 -19.48
CA ASP A 120 -10.94 -14.48 -18.29
C ASP A 120 -10.15 -14.07 -17.02
N PRO A 121 -10.64 -13.12 -16.20
CA PRO A 121 -9.97 -12.71 -14.97
C PRO A 121 -10.09 -13.71 -13.81
N GLU A 122 -10.81 -14.83 -13.95
CA GLU A 122 -11.01 -15.80 -12.86
C GLU A 122 -9.69 -16.34 -12.26
N TYR A 123 -8.60 -16.44 -13.05
CA TYR A 123 -7.29 -16.87 -12.51
C TYR A 123 -6.71 -15.91 -11.46
N LEU A 124 -7.14 -14.64 -11.44
CA LEU A 124 -6.72 -13.69 -10.41
C LEU A 124 -7.12 -14.19 -9.02
N MET A 125 -8.23 -14.92 -8.91
CA MET A 125 -8.67 -15.53 -7.65
C MET A 125 -7.66 -16.54 -7.11
N GLU A 126 -7.01 -17.31 -7.98
CA GLU A 126 -5.94 -18.23 -7.60
C GLU A 126 -4.69 -17.46 -7.14
N LEU A 127 -4.31 -16.42 -7.91
CA LEU A 127 -3.11 -15.62 -7.62
C LEU A 127 -3.15 -14.92 -6.25
N VAL A 128 -4.33 -14.47 -5.80
CA VAL A 128 -4.49 -13.84 -4.46
C VAL A 128 -4.82 -14.86 -3.36
N GLY A 129 -4.79 -16.15 -3.67
CA GLY A 129 -4.99 -17.21 -2.70
C GLY A 129 -6.41 -17.24 -2.12
N SER A 130 -7.44 -17.03 -2.95
CA SER A 130 -8.85 -17.10 -2.53
C SER A 130 -9.25 -18.48 -1.99
N GLY A 131 -8.63 -19.55 -2.50
CA GLY A 131 -8.80 -20.92 -2.01
C GLY A 131 -8.06 -21.23 -0.71
N GLY A 132 -7.29 -20.27 -0.19
CA GLY A 132 -6.44 -20.43 1.00
C GLY A 132 -5.07 -21.03 0.72
N TRP A 133 -4.16 -20.77 1.66
CA TRP A 133 -2.80 -21.31 1.70
C TRP A 133 -2.61 -22.18 2.95
N GLU A 134 -1.54 -22.98 2.98
CA GLU A 134 -1.23 -23.86 4.12
C GLU A 134 -1.06 -23.09 5.44
N GLU A 135 -0.58 -21.86 5.37
CA GLU A 135 -0.36 -20.97 6.53
C GLU A 135 -1.64 -20.31 7.07
N ASP A 136 -2.77 -20.45 6.37
CA ASP A 136 -4.03 -19.84 6.77
C ASP A 136 -4.65 -20.62 7.94
N ALA A 137 -4.89 -19.91 9.04
CA ALA A 137 -5.48 -20.46 10.26
C ALA A 137 -6.98 -20.74 10.12
N ARG A 138 -7.61 -20.21 9.07
CA ARG A 138 -9.02 -20.40 8.71
C ARG A 138 -9.21 -20.10 7.23
N GLU A 139 -10.36 -20.50 6.68
CA GLU A 139 -10.77 -20.10 5.34
C GLU A 139 -10.69 -18.57 5.16
N PRO A 140 -10.03 -18.08 4.09
CA PRO A 140 -9.93 -16.66 3.80
C PRO A 140 -11.30 -16.03 3.57
N VAL A 141 -11.40 -14.73 3.85
CA VAL A 141 -12.57 -13.93 3.47
C VAL A 141 -12.30 -13.31 2.11
N VAL A 142 -13.18 -13.56 1.14
CA VAL A 142 -13.12 -12.99 -0.20
C VAL A 142 -14.20 -11.93 -0.33
N ASP A 143 -13.81 -10.71 -0.65
CA ASP A 143 -14.71 -9.59 -0.94
C ASP A 143 -14.49 -9.10 -2.38
N TYR A 144 -15.56 -9.00 -3.17
CA TYR A 144 -15.51 -8.42 -4.52
C TYR A 144 -15.50 -6.89 -4.45
N VAL A 145 -14.71 -6.27 -5.32
CA VAL A 145 -14.51 -4.82 -5.38
C VAL A 145 -14.74 -4.36 -6.81
N THR A 146 -15.69 -3.44 -7.01
CA THR A 146 -15.90 -2.77 -8.29
C THR A 146 -15.27 -1.38 -8.23
N THR A 147 -14.43 -1.05 -9.21
CA THR A 147 -13.79 0.26 -9.36
C THR A 147 -14.27 0.94 -10.65
N PRO A 148 -14.06 2.26 -10.83
CA PRO A 148 -14.37 2.95 -12.09
C PRO A 148 -13.65 2.37 -13.32
N GLY A 149 -12.51 1.71 -13.14
CA GLY A 149 -11.66 1.18 -14.21
C GLY A 149 -11.74 -0.33 -14.41
N GLY A 150 -12.52 -1.04 -13.58
CA GLY A 150 -12.71 -2.48 -13.69
C GLY A 150 -13.02 -3.16 -12.35
N ASP A 151 -13.25 -4.46 -12.42
CA ASP A 151 -13.60 -5.28 -11.27
C ASP A 151 -12.38 -5.99 -10.68
N GLY A 152 -12.48 -6.33 -9.40
CA GLY A 152 -11.44 -7.01 -8.65
C GLY A 152 -11.98 -7.71 -7.42
N LEU A 153 -11.06 -8.20 -6.61
CA LEU A 153 -11.34 -8.83 -5.34
C LEU A 153 -10.22 -8.55 -4.33
N ARG A 154 -10.55 -8.68 -3.05
CA ARG A 154 -9.58 -8.73 -1.96
C ARG A 154 -9.81 -9.96 -1.09
N VAL A 155 -8.71 -10.54 -0.63
CA VAL A 155 -8.65 -11.76 0.17
C VAL A 155 -7.95 -11.43 1.48
N LEU A 156 -8.70 -11.47 2.58
CA LEU A 156 -8.17 -11.34 3.93
C LEU A 156 -8.09 -12.72 4.57
N ALA A 157 -6.88 -13.21 4.83
CA ALA A 157 -6.66 -14.44 5.58
C ALA A 157 -5.97 -14.16 6.92
N LEU A 158 -6.38 -14.88 7.96
CA LEU A 158 -5.68 -14.90 9.23
C LEU A 158 -4.68 -16.03 9.21
N CYS A 159 -3.44 -15.75 9.56
CA CYS A 159 -2.33 -16.69 9.43
C CYS A 159 -1.58 -16.84 10.77
N ARG A 160 -0.71 -17.85 10.84
CA ARG A 160 0.21 -18.06 11.97
C ARG A 160 1.64 -18.15 11.45
N SER A 161 2.55 -17.39 12.05
CA SER A 161 3.97 -17.56 11.77
C SER A 161 4.46 -18.92 12.29
N SER A 162 5.65 -19.33 11.87
CA SER A 162 6.33 -20.51 12.40
C SER A 162 6.56 -20.45 13.92
N GLU A 163 6.61 -19.24 14.49
CA GLU A 163 6.74 -18.98 15.92
C GLU A 163 5.38 -18.89 16.65
N GLY A 164 4.26 -19.04 15.92
CA GLY A 164 2.89 -19.00 16.44
C GLY A 164 2.28 -17.60 16.57
N ALA A 165 2.98 -16.55 16.13
CA ALA A 165 2.44 -15.19 16.11
C ALA A 165 1.30 -15.06 15.09
N ALA A 166 0.22 -14.40 15.46
CA ALA A 166 -0.89 -14.14 14.55
C ALA A 166 -0.58 -12.94 13.66
N TYR A 167 -0.90 -13.06 12.37
CA TYR A 167 -0.90 -11.94 11.42
C TYR A 167 -2.07 -12.11 10.47
N ALA A 168 -2.41 -11.06 9.72
CA ALA A 168 -3.27 -11.17 8.55
C ALA A 168 -2.45 -10.87 7.31
N ARG A 169 -2.65 -11.69 6.26
CA ARG A 169 -2.31 -11.30 4.89
C ARG A 169 -3.55 -10.68 4.26
N LEU A 170 -3.34 -9.61 3.51
CA LEU A 170 -4.35 -9.05 2.64
C LEU A 170 -3.75 -8.95 1.25
N ASP A 171 -4.27 -9.80 0.37
CA ASP A 171 -3.91 -9.83 -1.04
C ASP A 171 -5.13 -9.38 -1.85
N ALA A 172 -4.93 -8.60 -2.90
CA ALA A 172 -6.00 -8.14 -3.76
C ALA A 172 -5.58 -8.15 -5.21
N ALA A 173 -6.55 -8.27 -6.10
CA ALA A 173 -6.34 -8.24 -7.53
C ALA A 173 -7.44 -7.41 -8.19
N LEU A 174 -7.11 -6.70 -9.25
CA LEU A 174 -8.10 -6.08 -10.13
C LEU A 174 -7.62 -6.16 -11.57
N ARG A 175 -8.57 -6.25 -12.50
CA ARG A 175 -8.31 -6.06 -13.92
C ARG A 175 -8.77 -4.66 -14.31
N LEU A 176 -7.87 -3.87 -14.87
CA LEU A 176 -8.17 -2.56 -15.43
C LEU A 176 -8.27 -2.65 -16.94
N ASP A 177 -9.31 -2.04 -17.49
CA ASP A 177 -9.40 -1.75 -18.91
C ASP A 177 -8.96 -0.31 -19.14
N LEU A 178 -7.74 -0.13 -19.64
CA LEU A 178 -7.16 1.18 -19.83
C LEU A 178 -7.58 1.76 -21.18
N PRO A 179 -8.09 3.00 -21.21
CA PRO A 179 -8.48 3.63 -22.46
C PRO A 179 -7.26 3.85 -23.36
N PRO A 180 -7.47 3.96 -24.69
CA PRO A 180 -6.42 4.35 -25.62
C PRO A 180 -5.73 5.65 -25.18
N THR A 181 -4.39 5.66 -25.14
CA THR A 181 -3.61 6.86 -24.85
C THR A 181 -2.82 7.29 -26.08
N GLY A 182 -3.09 8.50 -26.58
CA GLY A 182 -2.47 9.01 -27.81
C GLY A 182 -2.88 8.17 -29.02
N ASP A 183 -1.91 7.67 -29.78
CA ASP A 183 -2.12 6.80 -30.95
C ASP A 183 -2.11 5.29 -30.62
N GLY A 184 -1.93 4.92 -29.34
CA GLY A 184 -1.90 3.53 -28.88
C GLY A 184 -3.30 2.95 -28.65
N PRO A 185 -3.51 1.63 -28.88
CA PRO A 185 -4.78 0.98 -28.53
C PRO A 185 -5.00 0.95 -27.02
N GLY A 186 -6.26 0.77 -26.60
CA GLY A 186 -6.55 0.43 -25.21
C GLY A 186 -5.94 -0.92 -24.85
N VAL A 187 -5.53 -1.08 -23.60
CA VAL A 187 -4.90 -2.31 -23.09
C VAL A 187 -5.52 -2.69 -21.75
N SER A 188 -5.65 -3.99 -21.52
CA SER A 188 -6.01 -4.49 -20.19
C SER A 188 -4.75 -4.72 -19.35
N ALA A 189 -4.84 -4.48 -18.06
CA ALA A 189 -3.76 -4.68 -17.12
C ALA A 189 -4.27 -5.31 -15.82
N ASP A 190 -3.52 -6.28 -15.31
CA ASP A 190 -3.78 -6.81 -13.98
C ASP A 190 -2.96 -6.03 -12.96
N VAL A 191 -3.59 -5.71 -11.84
CA VAL A 191 -2.94 -5.12 -10.69
C VAL A 191 -3.10 -6.05 -9.50
N LEU A 192 -1.99 -6.47 -8.92
CA LEU A 192 -1.96 -7.26 -7.68
C LEU A 192 -1.45 -6.39 -6.54
N LEU A 193 -2.08 -6.50 -5.38
CA LEU A 193 -1.72 -5.79 -4.17
C LEU A 193 -1.44 -6.82 -3.08
N SER A 194 -0.38 -6.63 -2.29
CA SER A 194 -0.08 -7.50 -1.15
C SER A 194 0.42 -6.70 0.05
N THR A 195 -0.12 -7.04 1.22
CA THR A 195 0.36 -6.53 2.51
C THR A 195 0.17 -7.56 3.62
N ARG A 196 0.95 -7.40 4.70
CA ARG A 196 0.85 -8.21 5.92
C ARG A 196 0.77 -7.28 7.12
N VAL A 197 -0.19 -7.54 8.01
CA VAL A 197 -0.42 -6.73 9.22
C VAL A 197 -0.46 -7.63 10.45
N VAL A 198 0.13 -7.19 11.55
CA VAL A 198 0.27 -7.99 12.78
C VAL A 198 -0.60 -7.50 13.94
N GLU A 199 -1.17 -6.31 13.84
CA GLU A 199 -2.03 -5.74 14.87
C GLU A 199 -3.50 -6.03 14.62
N MET A 200 -4.21 -6.59 15.62
CA MET A 200 -5.63 -6.96 15.47
C MET A 200 -6.54 -5.78 15.08
N GLY A 201 -6.29 -4.59 15.61
CA GLY A 201 -7.06 -3.40 15.24
C GLY A 201 -6.87 -3.04 13.77
N LEU A 202 -5.63 -3.11 13.28
CA LEU A 202 -5.30 -2.90 11.89
C LEU A 202 -5.88 -4.00 10.98
N MET A 203 -5.84 -5.27 11.41
CA MET A 203 -6.45 -6.40 10.68
C MET A 203 -7.95 -6.17 10.39
N ALA A 204 -8.67 -5.52 11.30
CA ALA A 204 -10.09 -5.23 11.14
C ALA A 204 -10.38 -4.11 10.12
N LEU A 205 -9.38 -3.26 9.82
CA LEU A 205 -9.55 -2.06 9.00
C LEU A 205 -8.84 -2.12 7.64
N ILE A 206 -7.84 -3.00 7.51
CA ILE A 206 -6.96 -3.03 6.34
C ILE A 206 -7.71 -3.42 5.06
N GLY A 207 -8.74 -4.25 5.15
CA GLY A 207 -9.58 -4.65 4.01
C GLY A 207 -10.17 -3.44 3.27
N PRO A 208 -11.03 -2.64 3.92
CA PRO A 208 -11.54 -1.39 3.34
C PRO A 208 -10.45 -0.37 2.96
N GLY A 209 -9.30 -0.39 3.65
CA GLY A 209 -8.16 0.45 3.29
C GLY A 209 -7.58 0.11 1.92
N VAL A 210 -7.32 -1.18 1.67
CA VAL A 210 -6.82 -1.63 0.37
C VAL A 210 -7.88 -1.48 -0.71
N GLU A 211 -9.17 -1.63 -0.38
CA GLU A 211 -10.25 -1.28 -1.31
C GLU A 211 -10.16 0.19 -1.75
N GLN A 212 -9.93 1.14 -0.82
CA GLN A 212 -9.69 2.55 -1.18
C GLN A 212 -8.44 2.73 -2.07
N LEU A 213 -7.36 1.97 -1.80
CA LEU A 213 -6.17 1.99 -2.65
C LEU A 213 -6.46 1.45 -4.06
N MET A 214 -7.27 0.40 -4.19
CA MET A 214 -7.71 -0.13 -5.50
C MET A 214 -8.51 0.92 -6.28
N GLN A 215 -9.41 1.66 -5.61
CA GLN A 215 -10.14 2.78 -6.22
C GLN A 215 -9.18 3.86 -6.72
N GLN A 216 -8.23 4.27 -5.88
CA GLN A 216 -7.21 5.26 -6.26
C GLN A 216 -6.36 4.79 -7.45
N ILE A 217 -5.93 3.52 -7.46
CA ILE A 217 -5.18 2.95 -8.58
C ILE A 217 -5.99 3.02 -9.88
N ALA A 218 -7.26 2.63 -9.84
CA ALA A 218 -8.13 2.69 -11.01
C ALA A 218 -8.28 4.12 -11.54
N GLU A 219 -8.52 5.09 -10.64
CA GLU A 219 -8.64 6.51 -10.98
C GLU A 219 -7.34 7.10 -11.55
N GLU A 220 -6.18 6.73 -10.99
CA GLU A 220 -4.88 7.23 -11.45
C GLU A 220 -4.40 6.55 -12.76
N SER A 221 -4.91 5.36 -13.05
CA SER A 221 -4.60 4.58 -14.25
C SER A 221 -5.50 4.95 -15.43
N ALA A 222 -6.76 5.30 -15.17
CA ALA A 222 -7.72 5.72 -16.19
C ALA A 222 -8.53 6.94 -15.70
N PRO A 223 -7.92 8.14 -15.62
CA PRO A 223 -8.61 9.33 -15.13
C PRO A 223 -9.82 9.69 -15.98
N THR A 224 -11.00 9.79 -15.36
CA THR A 224 -12.26 10.12 -16.07
C THR A 224 -12.42 11.61 -16.37
N ASP A 225 -11.52 12.45 -15.86
CA ASP A 225 -11.57 13.91 -15.96
C ASP A 225 -10.62 14.48 -17.02
N GLY A 226 -10.06 13.62 -17.87
CA GLY A 226 -9.17 14.01 -18.96
C GLY A 226 -7.75 14.35 -18.52
N ARG A 227 -7.39 14.16 -17.25
CA ARG A 227 -5.98 14.21 -16.82
C ARG A 227 -5.19 13.05 -17.44
N PRO A 228 -3.88 13.22 -17.70
CA PRO A 228 -3.05 12.12 -18.14
C PRO A 228 -2.96 11.06 -17.03
N PRO A 229 -2.90 9.76 -17.38
CA PRO A 229 -2.70 8.71 -16.41
C PRO A 229 -1.37 8.92 -15.68
N ARG A 230 -1.39 8.77 -14.36
CA ARG A 230 -0.21 8.93 -13.48
C ARG A 230 0.51 7.61 -13.27
N LEU A 231 -0.22 6.51 -13.40
CA LEU A 231 0.33 5.16 -13.37
C LEU A 231 0.52 4.68 -14.80
N GLY A 232 1.79 4.64 -15.24
CA GLY A 232 2.18 4.09 -16.52
C GLY A 232 2.37 2.57 -16.42
N PHE A 233 1.76 1.84 -17.34
CA PHE A 233 1.93 0.39 -17.46
C PHE A 233 3.03 0.14 -18.49
N VAL A 234 4.15 -0.43 -18.05
CA VAL A 234 5.18 -0.87 -18.98
C VAL A 234 4.75 -2.24 -19.49
N THR A 235 4.27 -2.31 -20.74
CA THR A 235 4.08 -3.60 -21.40
C THR A 235 5.42 -4.33 -21.43
N ALA A 236 5.47 -5.59 -21.01
CA ALA A 236 6.70 -6.39 -20.91
C ALA A 236 7.55 -6.42 -22.21
N SER A 237 6.95 -6.09 -23.36
CA SER A 237 7.66 -5.96 -24.63
C SER A 237 8.67 -4.80 -24.71
N ALA A 238 8.63 -3.82 -23.80
CA ALA A 238 9.59 -2.72 -23.78
C ALA A 238 10.87 -3.05 -23.01
N ALA A 239 10.88 -4.08 -22.17
CA ALA A 239 12.04 -4.46 -21.35
C ALA A 239 13.08 -5.31 -22.11
N THR A 240 12.78 -5.73 -23.35
CA THR A 240 13.67 -6.54 -24.21
C THR A 240 14.34 -5.73 -25.32
N GLY A 241 14.17 -4.40 -25.34
CA GLY A 241 14.51 -3.54 -26.47
C GLY A 241 15.72 -2.62 -26.30
N GLU A 242 16.73 -2.93 -25.47
CA GLU A 242 18.03 -2.24 -25.50
C GLU A 242 19.18 -3.22 -25.21
N GLU A 243 19.28 -4.28 -25.99
CA GLU A 243 20.60 -4.82 -26.37
C GLU A 243 20.65 -4.89 -27.90
N GLN A 244 21.72 -4.30 -28.46
CA GLN A 244 22.13 -4.26 -29.87
C GLN A 244 21.79 -2.98 -30.64
N THR A 245 22.70 -2.00 -30.59
CA THR A 245 23.66 -1.78 -31.70
C THR A 245 24.87 -0.97 -31.27
#